data_AF-A0A023DWE7-F1
#
_entry.id   AF-A0A023DWE7-F1
#
_cell.length_a   1.000
_cell.length_b   1.000
_cell.length_c   1.000
_cell.angle_alpha   90.00
_cell.angle_beta   90.00
_cell.angle_gamma   90.00
#
_symmetry.space_group_name_H-M   'P 1'
#
loop_
_entity.id
_entity.type
_entity.pdbx_description
1 polymer ?
#
loop_
_entity_poly.entity_id
_entity_poly.type
_entity_poly.pdbx_seq_one_letter_code
_entity_poly.pdbx_strand_id
1 'polypeptide(L)'
;MKKEQIYQEIRERSPLGTGSALELLEALENFSTTELLKDLENLYQEWGALPKLYYTNKKEDINHIQQCESLFDFILHAIFYHEDPSVIPHLLKYVPSDDDEQDLVFMEDTASEPLCNGITEKNYFGESYIPVLLGCIHELVPRAMVNAESFFYDMVYDNFECFSETQPLIRNLYLAEKEPFIKLLEYSVQTTTEELEKAIKENKQKSIEVVQRALDRIQVIRQAFVKLHGL
;
A
#
# COMPACT_ATOMS: atom_id res chain seq x y z
N MET A 1 5.21 -17.97 22.97
CA MET A 1 3.99 -17.34 23.54
C MET A 1 2.78 -17.84 22.76
N LYS A 2 1.59 -17.96 23.35
CA LYS A 2 0.38 -18.25 22.54
C LYS A 2 -0.07 -16.99 21.81
N LYS A 3 -0.65 -17.13 20.61
CA LYS A 3 -1.07 -16.00 19.76
C LYS A 3 -1.98 -15.02 20.50
N GLU A 4 -2.96 -15.53 21.25
CA GLU A 4 -3.91 -14.73 22.03
C GLU A 4 -3.22 -13.92 23.13
N GLN A 5 -2.12 -14.44 23.70
CA GLN A 5 -1.33 -13.72 24.70
C GLN A 5 -0.57 -12.57 24.04
N ILE A 6 0.02 -12.80 22.86
CA ILE A 6 0.71 -11.75 22.11
C ILE A 6 -0.26 -10.61 21.77
N TYR A 7 -1.44 -10.95 21.25
CA TYR A 7 -2.46 -9.96 20.91
C TYR A 7 -2.94 -9.17 22.12
N GLN A 8 -3.14 -9.84 23.25
CA GLN A 8 -3.51 -9.16 24.49
C GLN A 8 -2.39 -8.21 24.97
N GLU A 9 -1.13 -8.64 24.92
CA GLU A 9 0.01 -7.79 25.30
C GLU A 9 0.14 -6.55 24.41
N ILE A 10 -0.06 -6.68 23.10
CA ILE A 10 -0.07 -5.54 22.17
C ILE A 10 -1.18 -4.56 22.56
N ARG A 11 -2.42 -5.05 22.75
CA ARG A 11 -3.58 -4.21 23.07
C ARG A 11 -3.48 -3.53 24.44
N GLU A 12 -2.93 -4.20 25.44
CA GLU A 12 -2.73 -3.61 26.78
C GLU A 12 -1.69 -2.50 26.77
N ARG A 13 -0.74 -2.55 25.84
CA ARG A 13 0.34 -1.57 25.68
C ARG A 13 0.01 -0.45 24.68
N SER A 14 -1.15 -0.51 24.02
CA SER A 14 -1.56 0.47 23.02
C SER A 14 -1.71 1.89 23.57
N PRO A 15 -1.33 2.94 22.81
CA PRO A 15 -0.74 2.87 21.46
C PRO A 15 0.70 2.34 21.49
N LEU A 16 1.00 1.38 20.61
CA LEU A 16 2.29 0.71 20.53
C LEU A 16 2.63 0.45 19.06
N GLY A 17 3.82 0.88 18.61
CA GLY A 17 4.35 0.55 17.29
C GLY A 17 5.31 -0.64 17.34
N THR A 18 5.45 -1.35 16.22
CA THR A 18 6.33 -2.52 16.07
C THR A 18 7.78 -2.30 16.53
N GLY A 19 8.36 -1.13 16.23
CA GLY A 19 9.73 -0.79 16.66
C GLY A 19 9.95 -0.69 18.18
N SER A 20 8.87 -0.64 18.97
CA SER A 20 8.94 -0.55 20.45
C SER A 20 8.72 -1.88 21.17
N ALA A 21 8.38 -2.94 20.43
CA ALA A 21 8.18 -4.28 20.98
C ALA A 21 8.52 -5.36 19.95
N LEU A 22 9.78 -5.34 19.48
CA LEU A 22 10.27 -6.30 18.48
C LEU A 22 10.07 -7.76 18.94
N GLU A 23 10.13 -8.02 20.25
CA GLU A 23 9.90 -9.35 20.81
C GLU A 23 8.49 -9.90 20.53
N LEU A 24 7.49 -9.01 20.43
CA LEU A 24 6.10 -9.40 20.14
C LEU A 24 5.93 -9.64 18.64
N LEU A 25 6.59 -8.84 17.81
CA LEU A 25 6.61 -9.00 16.36
C LEU A 25 7.33 -10.31 15.96
N GLU A 26 8.54 -10.55 16.46
CA GLU A 26 9.29 -11.81 16.25
C GLU A 26 8.48 -13.03 16.71
N ALA A 27 7.68 -12.88 17.77
CA ALA A 27 6.79 -13.95 18.22
C ALA A 27 5.65 -14.21 17.21
N LEU A 28 5.12 -13.18 16.54
CA LEU A 28 4.06 -13.29 15.53
C LEU A 28 4.54 -13.90 14.21
N GLU A 29 5.80 -13.67 13.83
CA GLU A 29 6.41 -14.27 12.63
C GLU A 29 6.45 -15.82 12.67
N ASN A 30 6.22 -16.43 13.83
CA ASN A 30 6.15 -17.89 13.95
C ASN A 30 4.80 -18.49 13.51
N PHE A 31 3.78 -17.67 13.25
CA PHE A 31 2.47 -18.12 12.79
C PHE A 31 2.38 -18.05 11.27
N SER A 32 1.59 -18.92 10.65
CA SER A 32 1.52 -18.94 9.18
C SER A 32 0.84 -17.70 8.62
N THR A 33 1.24 -17.26 7.42
CA THR A 33 0.61 -16.15 6.70
C THR A 33 -0.91 -16.32 6.57
N THR A 34 -1.39 -17.54 6.31
CA THR A 34 -2.82 -17.83 6.20
C THR A 34 -3.57 -17.58 7.52
N GLU A 35 -2.96 -17.93 8.66
CA GLU A 35 -3.54 -17.64 9.97
C GLU A 35 -3.56 -16.13 10.22
N LEU A 36 -2.44 -15.44 9.97
CA LEU A 36 -2.34 -14.00 10.17
C LEU A 36 -3.32 -13.21 9.30
N LEU A 37 -3.50 -13.58 8.02
CA LEU A 37 -4.49 -12.96 7.13
C LEU A 37 -5.93 -13.13 7.65
N LYS A 38 -6.24 -14.29 8.24
CA LYS A 38 -7.54 -14.52 8.86
C LYS A 38 -7.74 -13.65 10.11
N ASP A 39 -6.70 -13.51 10.92
CA ASP A 39 -6.74 -12.69 12.12
C ASP A 39 -6.85 -11.20 11.78
N LEU A 40 -6.14 -10.75 10.74
CA LEU A 40 -6.25 -9.41 10.18
C LEU A 40 -7.68 -9.10 9.72
N GLU A 41 -8.33 -10.04 9.04
CA GLU A 41 -9.74 -9.89 8.65
C GLU A 41 -10.67 -9.75 9.86
N ASN A 42 -10.51 -10.62 10.87
CA ASN A 42 -11.34 -10.53 12.08
C ASN A 42 -11.15 -9.19 12.79
N LEU A 43 -9.91 -8.71 12.85
CA LEU A 43 -9.57 -7.41 13.42
C LEU A 43 -10.18 -6.25 12.62
N TYR A 44 -10.13 -6.32 11.30
CA TYR A 44 -10.71 -5.29 10.43
C TYR A 44 -12.24 -5.19 10.61
N GLN A 45 -12.93 -6.33 10.77
CA GLN A 45 -14.35 -6.35 11.08
C GLN A 45 -14.66 -5.82 12.49
N GLU A 46 -13.83 -6.15 13.48
CA GLU A 46 -13.93 -5.61 14.84
C GLU A 46 -13.77 -4.09 14.83
N TRP A 47 -12.76 -3.58 14.14
CA TRP A 47 -12.50 -2.15 14.02
C TRP A 47 -13.63 -1.44 13.27
N GLY A 48 -14.13 -2.03 12.18
CA GLY A 48 -15.24 -1.49 11.41
C GLY A 48 -16.57 -1.38 12.15
N ALA A 49 -16.73 -2.12 13.25
CA ALA A 49 -17.91 -2.01 14.12
C ALA A 49 -17.84 -0.82 15.08
N LEU A 50 -16.67 -0.19 15.24
CA LEU A 50 -16.49 1.01 16.05
C LEU A 50 -16.94 2.26 15.30
N PRO A 51 -17.35 3.33 16.00
CA PRO A 51 -17.58 4.62 15.35
C PRO A 51 -16.31 5.08 14.64
N LYS A 52 -16.44 5.74 13.47
CA LYS A 52 -15.28 6.42 12.87
C LYS A 52 -14.71 7.43 13.87
N LEU A 53 -13.39 7.56 13.92
CA LEU A 53 -12.70 8.31 14.97
C LEU A 53 -13.22 9.75 15.10
N TYR A 54 -13.47 10.44 13.99
CA TYR A 54 -14.00 11.81 13.97
C TYR A 54 -15.49 11.93 14.36
N TYR A 55 -16.21 10.82 14.59
CA TYR A 55 -17.59 10.78 15.08
C TYR A 55 -17.72 10.44 16.57
N THR A 56 -16.62 10.17 17.28
CA THR A 56 -16.68 9.83 18.72
C THR A 56 -15.68 10.63 19.55
N ASN A 57 -16.14 11.06 20.73
CA ASN A 57 -15.30 11.63 21.78
C ASN A 57 -15.28 10.72 23.02
N LYS A 58 -15.81 9.50 22.92
CA LYS A 58 -15.82 8.54 24.03
C LYS A 58 -14.43 7.94 24.16
N LYS A 59 -13.89 8.03 25.37
CA LYS A 59 -12.53 7.56 25.66
C LYS A 59 -12.39 6.06 25.43
N GLU A 60 -13.44 5.29 25.71
CA GLU A 60 -13.46 3.84 25.51
C GLU A 60 -13.37 3.48 24.02
N ASP A 61 -14.15 4.15 23.16
CA ASP A 61 -14.13 3.93 21.71
C ASP A 61 -12.75 4.29 21.13
N ILE A 62 -12.19 5.44 21.52
CA ILE A 62 -10.87 5.91 21.05
C ILE A 62 -9.78 4.92 21.47
N ASN A 63 -9.80 4.44 22.72
CA ASN A 63 -8.83 3.44 23.18
C ASN A 63 -8.96 2.14 22.38
N HIS A 64 -10.18 1.67 22.12
CA HIS A 64 -10.39 0.46 21.34
C HIS A 64 -9.92 0.61 19.88
N ILE A 65 -10.13 1.77 19.26
CA ILE A 65 -9.57 2.09 17.94
C ILE A 65 -8.04 1.98 17.95
N GLN A 66 -7.37 2.60 18.94
CA GLN A 66 -5.90 2.54 19.08
C GLN A 66 -5.37 1.12 19.30
N GLN A 67 -6.15 0.28 19.99
CA GLN A 67 -5.85 -1.14 20.16
C GLN A 67 -5.94 -1.90 18.84
N CYS A 68 -6.95 -1.60 18.02
CA CYS A 68 -7.09 -2.17 16.69
C CYS A 68 -5.95 -1.72 15.77
N GLU A 69 -5.61 -0.43 15.76
CA GLU A 69 -4.50 0.13 14.97
C GLU A 69 -3.17 -0.53 15.32
N SER A 70 -2.83 -0.59 16.62
CA SER A 70 -1.59 -1.21 17.07
C SER A 70 -1.54 -2.69 16.66
N LEU A 71 -2.63 -3.44 16.85
CA LEU A 71 -2.64 -4.86 16.48
C LEU A 71 -2.60 -5.07 14.96
N PHE A 72 -3.22 -4.18 14.19
CA PHE A 72 -3.22 -4.21 12.73
C PHE A 72 -1.80 -4.02 12.20
N ASP A 73 -1.07 -3.02 12.72
CA ASP A 73 0.34 -2.77 12.40
C ASP A 73 1.23 -4.01 12.65
N PHE A 74 1.12 -4.61 13.84
CA PHE A 74 1.91 -5.81 14.18
C PHE A 74 1.60 -7.01 13.28
N ILE A 75 0.32 -7.26 12.97
CA ILE A 75 -0.06 -8.37 12.09
C ILE A 75 0.44 -8.11 10.66
N LEU A 76 0.31 -6.88 10.15
CA LEU A 76 0.81 -6.52 8.82
C LEU A 76 2.32 -6.73 8.71
N HIS A 77 3.10 -6.21 9.66
CA HIS A 77 4.54 -6.40 9.64
C HIS A 77 4.91 -7.89 9.69
N ALA A 78 4.28 -8.69 10.55
CA ALA A 78 4.52 -10.13 10.60
C ALA A 78 4.22 -10.82 9.25
N ILE A 79 3.16 -10.41 8.55
CA ILE A 79 2.84 -10.90 7.20
C ILE A 79 3.95 -10.52 6.20
N PHE A 80 4.45 -9.27 6.25
CA PHE A 80 5.49 -8.80 5.35
C PHE A 80 6.85 -9.49 5.58
N TYR A 81 7.21 -9.81 6.83
CA TYR A 81 8.43 -10.55 7.15
C TYR A 81 8.47 -11.98 6.62
N HIS A 82 7.34 -12.54 6.17
CA HIS A 82 7.34 -13.82 5.47
C HIS A 82 7.81 -13.71 4.01
N GLU A 83 8.03 -12.50 3.50
CA GLU A 83 8.61 -12.22 2.17
C GLU A 83 7.84 -12.88 1.01
N ASP A 84 6.55 -13.18 1.21
CA ASP A 84 5.69 -13.82 0.21
C ASP A 84 4.81 -12.77 -0.48
N PRO A 85 5.08 -12.39 -1.75
CA PRO A 85 4.28 -11.39 -2.46
C PRO A 85 2.85 -11.88 -2.74
N SER A 86 2.54 -13.18 -2.61
CA SER A 86 1.19 -13.72 -2.85
C SER A 86 0.13 -13.15 -1.89
N VAL A 87 0.55 -12.47 -0.82
CA VAL A 87 -0.31 -11.75 0.11
C VAL A 87 -0.90 -10.47 -0.46
N ILE A 88 -0.25 -9.84 -1.45
CA ILE A 88 -0.61 -8.52 -1.97
C ILE A 88 -2.09 -8.44 -2.39
N PRO A 89 -2.64 -9.37 -3.21
CA PRO A 89 -4.06 -9.34 -3.57
C PRO A 89 -5.00 -9.39 -2.35
N HIS A 90 -4.62 -10.12 -1.30
CA HIS A 90 -5.42 -10.21 -0.08
C HIS A 90 -5.42 -8.91 0.73
N LEU A 91 -4.37 -8.11 0.60
CA LEU A 91 -4.18 -6.86 1.33
C LEU A 91 -4.82 -5.65 0.62
N LEU A 92 -5.01 -5.69 -0.71
CA LEU A 92 -5.55 -4.57 -1.49
C LEU A 92 -6.93 -4.10 -1.03
N LYS A 93 -7.75 -4.99 -0.47
CA LYS A 93 -9.06 -4.63 0.07
C LYS A 93 -9.00 -3.72 1.31
N TYR A 94 -7.87 -3.68 2.01
CA TYR A 94 -7.66 -2.82 3.18
C TYR A 94 -7.10 -1.45 2.80
N VAL A 95 -6.65 -1.26 1.55
CA VAL A 95 -6.14 0.01 1.06
C VAL A 95 -7.29 1.04 1.07
N PRO A 96 -7.12 2.21 1.71
CA PRO A 96 -8.18 3.20 1.79
C PRO A 96 -8.66 3.67 0.41
N SER A 97 -9.96 3.88 0.27
CA SER A 97 -10.56 4.53 -0.91
C SER A 97 -10.29 6.03 -0.92
N ASP A 98 -10.41 6.64 -2.10
CA ASP A 98 -10.35 8.10 -2.25
C ASP A 98 -11.57 8.79 -1.60
N ASP A 99 -12.67 8.03 -1.42
CA ASP A 99 -13.89 8.41 -0.73
C ASP A 99 -14.06 7.55 0.53
N ASP A 100 -13.66 8.08 1.69
CA ASP A 100 -13.59 7.37 2.96
C ASP A 100 -14.98 6.95 3.51
N GLU A 101 -16.08 7.46 2.94
CA GLU A 101 -17.43 7.01 3.27
C GLU A 101 -17.70 5.57 2.84
N GLN A 102 -16.98 5.07 1.84
CA GLN A 102 -17.16 3.73 1.28
C GLN A 102 -16.40 2.64 2.05
N ASP A 103 -15.42 3.02 2.85
CA ASP A 103 -14.60 2.07 3.61
C ASP A 103 -15.27 1.67 4.93
N LEU A 104 -15.09 0.39 5.28
CA LEU A 104 -15.56 -0.16 6.55
C LEU A 104 -14.82 0.46 7.74
N VAL A 105 -13.53 0.74 7.57
CA VAL A 105 -12.66 1.34 8.58
C VAL A 105 -12.10 2.64 8.01
N PHE A 106 -12.22 3.72 8.78
CA PHE A 106 -11.44 4.93 8.52
C PHE A 106 -10.04 4.75 9.09
N MET A 107 -9.03 4.60 8.21
CA MET A 107 -7.63 4.52 8.61
C MET A 107 -6.98 5.90 8.52
N GLU A 108 -6.42 6.38 9.62
CA GLU A 108 -5.48 7.50 9.58
C GLU A 108 -4.15 7.07 8.92
N ASP A 109 -3.34 8.05 8.51
CA ASP A 109 -2.04 7.84 7.87
C ASP A 109 -1.14 6.86 8.65
N THR A 110 -1.20 6.90 9.98
CA THR A 110 -0.43 6.01 10.87
C THR A 110 -0.75 4.52 10.71
N ALA A 111 -1.94 4.18 10.20
CA ALA A 111 -2.35 2.81 9.95
C ALA A 111 -2.33 2.45 8.45
N SER A 112 -2.59 3.42 7.57
CA SER A 112 -2.60 3.19 6.12
C SER A 112 -1.19 3.21 5.50
N GLU A 113 -0.26 4.02 6.00
CA GLU A 113 1.11 4.09 5.48
C GLU A 113 1.87 2.75 5.62
N PRO A 114 1.87 2.04 6.77
CA PRO A 114 2.54 0.74 6.87
C PRO A 114 2.00 -0.29 5.88
N LEU A 115 0.67 -0.30 5.66
CA LEU A 115 0.01 -1.15 4.68
C LEU A 115 0.49 -0.84 3.26
N CYS A 116 0.37 0.44 2.85
CA CYS A 116 0.69 0.87 1.49
C CYS A 116 2.18 0.71 1.20
N ASN A 117 3.05 1.17 2.09
CA ASN A 117 4.50 1.04 1.93
C ASN A 117 4.93 -0.42 1.92
N GLY A 118 4.34 -1.26 2.79
CA GLY A 118 4.67 -2.69 2.82
C GLY A 118 4.31 -3.44 1.53
N ILE A 119 3.21 -3.08 0.85
CA ILE A 119 2.80 -3.69 -0.43
C ILE A 119 3.85 -3.46 -1.54
N THR A 120 4.53 -2.31 -1.55
CA THR A 120 5.51 -1.93 -2.58
C THR A 120 6.96 -2.00 -2.11
N GLU A 121 7.22 -2.50 -0.90
CA GLU A 121 8.56 -2.52 -0.32
C GLU A 121 9.45 -3.62 -0.93
N LYS A 122 10.37 -3.21 -1.80
CA LYS A 122 11.40 -4.07 -2.39
C LYS A 122 12.26 -4.81 -1.37
N ASN A 123 12.42 -4.29 -0.15
CA ASN A 123 13.20 -4.97 0.88
C ASN A 123 12.48 -6.23 1.42
N TYR A 124 11.13 -6.29 1.36
CA TYR A 124 10.39 -7.50 1.71
C TYR A 124 10.25 -8.45 0.53
N PHE A 125 9.94 -7.93 -0.67
CA PHE A 125 9.49 -8.79 -1.78
C PHE A 125 10.44 -8.83 -2.99
N GLY A 126 11.53 -8.06 -2.98
CA GLY A 126 12.41 -7.91 -4.14
C GLY A 126 11.65 -7.42 -5.37
N GLU A 127 12.02 -7.87 -6.57
CA GLU A 127 11.31 -7.50 -7.81
C GLU A 127 9.95 -8.20 -7.99
N SER A 128 9.62 -9.17 -7.13
CA SER A 128 8.47 -10.05 -7.30
C SER A 128 7.13 -9.41 -6.95
N TYR A 129 7.13 -8.33 -6.14
CA TYR A 129 5.89 -7.59 -5.87
C TYR A 129 5.33 -6.94 -7.13
N ILE A 130 6.19 -6.47 -8.04
CA ILE A 130 5.78 -5.74 -9.24
C ILE A 130 4.83 -6.56 -10.12
N PRO A 131 5.18 -7.78 -10.60
CA PRO A 131 4.26 -8.56 -11.42
C PRO A 131 2.98 -8.99 -10.67
N VAL A 132 3.06 -9.23 -9.36
CA VAL A 132 1.86 -9.57 -8.56
C VAL A 132 0.92 -8.38 -8.46
N LEU A 133 1.42 -7.24 -7.99
CA LEU A 133 0.67 -6.00 -7.83
C LEU A 133 0.09 -5.54 -9.16
N LEU A 134 0.87 -5.58 -10.23
CA LEU A 134 0.42 -5.23 -11.58
C LEU A 134 -0.77 -6.10 -12.05
N GLY A 135 -0.79 -7.38 -11.66
CA GLY A 135 -1.89 -8.30 -11.97
C GLY A 135 -3.20 -7.97 -11.22
N CYS A 136 -3.12 -7.37 -10.03
CA CYS A 136 -4.29 -7.07 -9.19
C CYS A 136 -4.57 -5.58 -8.97
N ILE A 137 -3.77 -4.66 -9.53
CA ILE A 137 -3.95 -3.20 -9.34
C ILE A 137 -5.31 -2.68 -9.82
N HIS A 138 -5.96 -3.42 -10.72
CA HIS A 138 -7.31 -3.14 -11.20
C HIS A 138 -8.36 -3.15 -10.07
N GLU A 139 -8.12 -3.87 -8.97
CA GLU A 139 -9.00 -3.90 -7.80
C GLU A 139 -9.08 -2.53 -7.08
N LEU A 140 -8.08 -1.68 -7.28
CA LEU A 140 -8.04 -0.32 -6.71
C LEU A 140 -8.65 0.72 -7.65
N VAL A 141 -8.74 0.45 -8.95
CA VAL A 141 -9.14 1.47 -9.93
C VAL A 141 -10.63 1.33 -10.28
N PRO A 142 -11.50 2.33 -10.00
CA PRO A 142 -11.20 3.71 -9.60
C PRO A 142 -11.41 4.02 -8.10
N ARG A 143 -11.66 3.02 -7.24
CA ARG A 143 -12.03 3.22 -5.82
C ARG A 143 -10.96 3.97 -5.01
N ALA A 144 -9.69 3.65 -5.25
CA ALA A 144 -8.51 4.12 -4.53
C ALA A 144 -7.44 4.57 -5.53
N MET A 145 -7.80 5.51 -6.43
CA MET A 145 -6.94 5.94 -7.53
C MET A 145 -5.66 6.59 -7.02
N VAL A 146 -5.71 7.36 -5.93
CA VAL A 146 -4.53 8.02 -5.37
C VAL A 146 -3.52 6.98 -4.88
N ASN A 147 -3.97 5.95 -4.15
CA ASN A 147 -3.10 4.87 -3.69
C ASN A 147 -2.61 3.99 -4.84
N ALA A 148 -3.45 3.70 -5.84
CA ALA A 148 -3.04 2.98 -7.05
C ALA A 148 -1.95 3.74 -7.83
N GLU A 149 -2.04 5.08 -7.88
CA GLU A 149 -1.03 5.92 -8.52
C GLU A 149 0.29 5.93 -7.75
N SER A 150 0.23 6.02 -6.42
CA SER A 150 1.41 5.87 -5.55
C SER A 150 2.11 4.53 -5.80
N PHE A 151 1.35 3.43 -5.81
CA PHE A 151 1.89 2.10 -6.11
C PHE A 151 2.51 2.01 -7.49
N PHE A 152 1.89 2.61 -8.50
CA PHE A 152 2.46 2.68 -9.83
C PHE A 152 3.76 3.49 -9.85
N TYR A 153 3.83 4.59 -9.11
CA TYR A 153 5.04 5.40 -8.99
C TYR A 153 6.20 4.60 -8.37
N ASP A 154 5.93 3.83 -7.31
CA ASP A 154 6.93 2.94 -6.70
C ASP A 154 7.42 1.87 -7.68
N MET A 155 6.49 1.21 -8.39
CA MET A 155 6.85 0.23 -9.42
C MET A 155 7.72 0.85 -10.52
N VAL A 156 7.40 2.09 -10.95
CA VAL A 156 8.19 2.84 -11.94
C VAL A 156 9.57 3.15 -11.38
N TYR A 157 9.65 3.70 -10.17
CA TYR A 157 10.91 4.05 -9.52
C TYR A 157 11.81 2.82 -9.40
N ASP A 158 11.31 1.74 -8.80
CA ASP A 158 12.08 0.52 -8.58
C ASP A 158 12.48 -0.14 -9.89
N ASN A 159 11.61 -0.15 -10.90
CA ASN A 159 11.96 -0.67 -12.23
C ASN A 159 13.17 0.06 -12.85
N PHE A 160 13.29 1.38 -12.68
CA PHE A 160 14.38 2.15 -13.28
C PHE A 160 15.61 2.31 -12.38
N GLU A 161 15.46 2.31 -11.06
CA GLU A 161 16.55 2.59 -10.12
C GLU A 161 17.08 1.34 -9.42
N CYS A 162 16.19 0.41 -9.04
CA CYS A 162 16.53 -0.75 -8.21
C CYS A 162 16.72 -2.02 -9.05
N PHE A 163 15.89 -2.18 -10.08
CA PHE A 163 15.80 -3.36 -10.93
C PHE A 163 16.13 -3.01 -12.39
N SER A 164 17.11 -2.12 -12.57
CA SER A 164 17.42 -1.56 -13.89
C SER A 164 17.84 -2.61 -14.93
N GLU A 165 18.43 -3.72 -14.50
CA GLU A 165 18.88 -4.82 -15.35
C GLU A 165 17.73 -5.75 -15.78
N THR A 166 16.77 -5.99 -14.89
CA THR A 166 15.67 -6.94 -15.10
C THR A 166 14.41 -6.27 -15.64
N GLN A 167 14.20 -4.98 -15.37
CA GLN A 167 13.04 -4.18 -15.84
C GLN A 167 11.69 -4.90 -15.61
N PRO A 168 11.37 -5.33 -14.37
CA PRO A 168 10.23 -6.19 -14.07
C PRO A 168 8.89 -5.57 -14.44
N LEU A 169 8.72 -4.25 -14.32
CA LEU A 169 7.48 -3.57 -14.71
C LEU A 169 7.26 -3.68 -16.22
N ILE A 170 8.25 -3.27 -17.01
CA ILE A 170 8.15 -3.28 -18.49
C ILE A 170 7.92 -4.69 -19.01
N ARG A 171 8.63 -5.69 -18.46
CA ARG A 171 8.53 -7.09 -18.91
C ARG A 171 7.18 -7.72 -18.60
N ASN A 172 6.47 -7.23 -17.58
CA ASN A 172 5.23 -7.83 -17.11
C ASN A 172 3.97 -7.00 -17.40
N LEU A 173 4.06 -5.93 -18.19
CA LEU A 173 2.91 -5.11 -18.60
C LEU A 173 1.71 -5.89 -19.13
N TYR A 174 1.91 -7.09 -19.68
CA TYR A 174 0.83 -7.97 -20.14
C TYR A 174 -0.06 -8.52 -19.03
N LEU A 175 0.35 -8.42 -17.77
CA LEU A 175 -0.44 -8.83 -16.60
C LEU A 175 -1.51 -7.79 -16.23
N ALA A 176 -1.34 -6.53 -16.62
CA ALA A 176 -2.26 -5.47 -16.24
C ALA A 176 -3.57 -5.57 -17.02
N GLU A 177 -4.70 -5.38 -16.33
CA GLU A 177 -5.98 -5.24 -17.01
C GLU A 177 -6.03 -3.94 -17.81
N LYS A 178 -6.37 -4.06 -19.10
CA LYS A 178 -6.24 -2.98 -20.08
C LYS A 178 -6.93 -1.68 -19.66
N GLU A 179 -8.24 -1.70 -19.45
CA GLU A 179 -9.01 -0.48 -19.21
C GLU A 179 -8.69 0.19 -17.86
N PRO A 180 -8.60 -0.54 -16.73
CA PRO A 180 -8.16 0.04 -15.47
C PRO A 180 -6.75 0.65 -15.56
N PHE A 181 -5.80 -0.05 -16.21
CA PHE A 181 -4.43 0.42 -16.29
C PHE A 181 -4.26 1.64 -17.21
N ILE A 182 -5.07 1.77 -18.28
CA ILE A 182 -5.12 3.00 -19.08
C ILE A 182 -5.55 4.20 -18.23
N LYS A 183 -6.61 4.04 -17.43
CA LYS A 183 -7.08 5.12 -16.54
C LYS A 183 -6.01 5.52 -15.54
N LEU A 184 -5.31 4.55 -14.98
CA LEU A 184 -4.20 4.79 -14.06
C LEU A 184 -3.07 5.58 -14.76
N LEU A 185 -2.64 5.15 -15.95
CA LEU A 185 -1.60 5.85 -16.72
C LEU A 185 -2.01 7.29 -17.08
N GLU A 186 -3.26 7.50 -17.47
CA GLU A 186 -3.79 8.83 -17.78
C GLU A 186 -3.81 9.72 -16.54
N TYR A 187 -4.27 9.17 -15.42
CA TYR A 187 -4.27 9.85 -14.12
C TYR A 187 -2.85 10.22 -13.69
N SER A 188 -1.89 9.28 -13.70
CA SER A 188 -0.50 9.54 -13.34
C SER A 188 0.18 10.59 -14.24
N VAL A 189 -0.10 10.57 -15.54
CA VAL A 189 0.40 11.60 -16.46
C VAL A 189 -0.17 12.97 -16.11
N GLN A 190 -1.48 13.04 -15.83
CA GLN A 190 -2.13 14.28 -15.45
C GLN A 190 -1.56 14.84 -14.14
N THR A 191 -1.54 14.04 -13.06
CA THR A 191 -1.04 14.46 -11.73
C THR A 191 0.41 14.93 -11.82
N THR A 192 1.29 14.13 -12.43
CA THR A 192 2.71 14.47 -12.58
C THR A 192 2.91 15.74 -13.42
N THR A 193 2.07 15.98 -14.43
CA THR A 193 2.13 17.21 -15.25
C THR A 193 1.70 18.43 -14.43
N GLU A 194 0.64 18.32 -13.64
CA GLU A 194 0.18 19.40 -12.74
C GLU A 194 1.24 19.75 -11.68
N GLU A 195 1.92 18.75 -11.12
CA GLU A 195 3.05 18.93 -10.21
C GLU A 195 4.23 19.64 -10.87
N LEU A 196 4.53 19.28 -12.13
CA LEU A 196 5.60 19.91 -12.90
C LEU A 196 5.29 21.39 -13.14
N GLU A 197 4.05 21.71 -13.55
CA GLU A 197 3.62 23.08 -13.73
C GLU A 197 3.71 23.89 -12.44
N LYS A 198 3.34 23.30 -11.30
CA LYS A 198 3.45 23.93 -9.98
C LYS A 198 4.92 24.18 -9.62
N ALA A 199 5.80 23.20 -9.82
CA ALA A 199 7.23 23.34 -9.56
C ALA A 199 7.88 24.43 -10.43
N ILE A 200 7.46 24.55 -11.70
CA ILE A 200 7.88 25.63 -12.61
C ILE A 200 7.39 26.99 -12.10
N LYS A 201 6.11 27.11 -11.73
CA LYS A 201 5.54 28.36 -11.19
C LYS A 201 6.24 28.81 -9.90
N GLU A 202 6.65 27.86 -9.06
CA GLU A 202 7.36 28.10 -7.80
C GLU A 202 8.88 28.26 -7.98
N ASN A 203 9.40 28.15 -9.22
CA ASN A 203 10.82 28.21 -9.56
C ASN A 203 11.70 27.23 -8.74
N LYS A 204 11.18 26.04 -8.46
CA LYS A 204 11.86 24.99 -7.68
C LYS A 204 12.65 24.08 -8.61
N GLN A 205 13.81 24.53 -9.07
CA GLN A 205 14.62 23.83 -10.08
C GLN A 205 14.85 22.33 -9.80
N LYS A 206 15.19 21.98 -8.54
CA LYS A 206 15.38 20.57 -8.15
C LYS A 206 14.10 19.74 -8.30
N SER A 207 12.95 20.31 -7.94
CA SER A 207 11.64 19.65 -8.09
C SER A 207 11.29 19.48 -9.57
N ILE A 208 11.56 20.48 -10.41
CA ILE A 208 11.34 20.40 -11.86
C ILE A 208 12.10 19.19 -12.44
N GLU A 209 13.38 19.03 -12.10
CA GLU A 209 14.20 17.92 -12.60
C GLU A 209 13.70 16.55 -12.14
N VAL A 210 13.25 16.44 -10.89
CA VAL A 210 12.72 15.19 -10.33
C VAL A 210 11.39 14.82 -11.00
N VAL A 211 10.45 15.77 -11.07
CA VAL A 211 9.12 15.53 -11.63
C VAL A 211 9.18 15.29 -13.14
N GLN A 212 10.02 16.03 -13.88
CA GLN A 212 10.23 15.78 -15.32
C GLN A 212 10.77 14.37 -15.56
N ARG A 213 11.74 13.92 -14.75
CA ARG A 213 12.28 12.55 -14.87
C ARG A 213 11.21 11.50 -14.62
N ALA A 214 10.36 11.71 -13.62
CA ALA A 214 9.24 10.82 -13.34
C ALA A 214 8.25 10.76 -14.52
N LEU A 215 7.88 11.92 -15.07
CA LEU A 215 7.01 12.02 -16.23
C LEU A 215 7.60 11.27 -17.44
N ASP A 216 8.88 11.46 -17.75
CA ASP A 216 9.55 10.78 -18.86
C ASP A 216 9.50 9.25 -18.70
N ARG A 217 9.71 8.76 -17.47
CA ARG A 217 9.62 7.32 -17.14
C ARG A 217 8.21 6.78 -17.29
N ILE A 218 7.21 7.51 -16.81
CA ILE A 218 5.79 7.15 -16.98
C ILE A 218 5.45 7.07 -18.48
N GLN A 219 5.96 8.00 -19.31
CA GLN A 219 5.75 7.96 -20.76
C GLN A 219 6.39 6.72 -21.41
N VAL A 220 7.57 6.28 -20.95
CA VAL A 220 8.18 5.03 -21.42
C VAL A 220 7.26 3.83 -21.13
N ILE A 221 6.72 3.75 -19.90
CA ILE A 221 5.80 2.67 -19.54
C ILE A 221 4.52 2.74 -20.38
N ARG A 222 3.94 3.93 -20.55
CA ARG A 222 2.75 4.14 -21.37
C ARG A 222 2.97 3.72 -22.82
N GLN A 223 4.10 4.09 -23.43
CA GLN A 223 4.44 3.69 -24.80
C GLN A 223 4.60 2.17 -24.94
N ALA A 224 5.26 1.53 -23.97
CA ALA A 224 5.40 0.09 -23.94
C ALA A 224 4.03 -0.61 -23.83
N PHE A 225 3.13 -0.09 -22.98
CA PHE A 225 1.79 -0.61 -22.79
C PHE A 225 0.92 -0.46 -24.04
N VAL A 226 0.91 0.73 -24.66
CA VAL A 226 0.18 1.01 -25.91
C VAL A 226 0.63 0.07 -27.03
N LYS A 227 1.94 -0.12 -27.19
CA LYS A 227 2.53 -1.04 -28.17
C LYS A 227 2.05 -2.48 -27.97
N LEU A 228 1.94 -2.92 -26.71
CA LEU A 228 1.50 -4.26 -26.36
C LEU A 228 0.01 -4.49 -26.70
N HIS A 229 -0.83 -3.48 -26.50
CA HIS A 229 -2.28 -3.58 -26.66
C HIS A 229 -2.84 -3.06 -28.00
N GLY A 230 -1.96 -2.63 -28.92
CA GLY A 230 -2.33 -2.20 -30.27
C GLY A 230 -3.23 -0.96 -30.30
N LEU A 231 -3.00 -0.03 -29.36
CA LEU A 231 -3.72 1.24 -29.25
C LEU A 231 -3.09 2.35 -30.10
#